data_AF-A0A972UYF7-F1
#
_entry.id   AF-A0A972UYF7-F1
#
_cell.length_a   1.000
_cell.length_b   1.000
_cell.length_c   1.000
_cell.angle_alpha   90.00
_cell.angle_beta   90.00
_cell.angle_gamma   90.00
#
_symmetry.space_group_name_H-M   'P 1'
#
loop_
_entity.id
_entity.type
_entity.pdbx_description
1 polymer ?
#
loop_
_entity_poly.entity_id
_entity_poly.type
_entity_poly.pdbx_seq_one_letter_code
_entity_poly.pdbx_strand_id
1 'polypeptide(L)'
;MKQKIIDGIIKKTGIPDLIDVLVDRLSFSELQSLLLKIFELKTKKKSSNDILSEYQSNRFVKPSDINPVILRNLELKIFSLLPSDFELIELSPLTPIGTASVLTTTHQNNVISTIRNTEVAADTTNILALECAKRRKEWLTSKTVKLCSSQRLTRGQPFEDKNFSAH
;
A
#
# COMPACT_ATOMS: atom_id res chain seq x y z
N MET A 1 2.16 -8.07 -21.92
CA MET A 1 1.02 -7.12 -21.93
C MET A 1 1.42 -5.69 -21.55
N LYS A 2 2.33 -5.47 -20.59
CA LYS A 2 2.72 -4.13 -20.12
C LYS A 2 3.52 -3.29 -21.13
N GLN A 3 4.47 -3.87 -21.86
CA GLN A 3 5.32 -3.12 -22.80
C GLN A 3 4.51 -2.42 -23.91
N LYS A 4 3.57 -3.15 -24.54
CA LYS A 4 2.68 -2.59 -25.57
C LYS A 4 1.88 -1.37 -25.12
N ILE A 5 1.49 -1.31 -23.84
CA ILE A 5 0.77 -0.16 -23.28
C ILE A 5 1.71 1.03 -23.15
N ILE A 6 2.93 0.81 -22.65
CA ILE A 6 3.95 1.86 -22.54
C ILE A 6 4.33 2.39 -23.92
N ASP A 7 4.57 1.51 -24.89
CA ASP A 7 4.88 1.91 -26.28
C ASP A 7 3.74 2.76 -26.88
N GLY A 8 2.49 2.38 -26.59
CA GLY A 8 1.30 3.15 -26.99
C GLY A 8 1.24 4.54 -26.34
N ILE A 9 1.63 4.66 -25.06
CA ILE A 9 1.70 5.95 -24.35
C ILE A 9 2.79 6.82 -25.00
N ILE A 10 3.99 6.29 -25.21
CA ILE A 10 5.12 7.01 -25.84
C ILE A 10 4.71 7.54 -27.22
N LYS A 11 4.06 6.70 -28.04
CA LYS A 11 3.55 7.11 -29.34
C LYS A 11 2.49 8.21 -29.24
N LYS A 12 1.58 8.13 -28.27
CA LYS A 12 0.50 9.11 -28.08
C LYS A 12 1.00 10.46 -27.57
N THR A 13 2.01 10.46 -26.69
CA THR A 13 2.58 11.69 -26.13
C THR A 13 3.59 12.33 -27.08
N GLY A 14 4.22 11.56 -27.98
CA GLY A 14 5.26 12.04 -28.87
C GLY A 14 6.58 12.33 -28.14
N ILE A 15 6.79 11.75 -26.96
CA ILE A 15 7.99 11.94 -26.13
C ILE A 15 8.73 10.59 -26.03
N PRO A 16 9.75 10.35 -26.88
CA PRO A 16 10.43 9.05 -26.97
C PRO A 16 11.13 8.61 -25.69
N ASP A 17 11.75 9.55 -24.95
CA ASP A 17 12.53 9.31 -23.73
C ASP A 17 11.71 9.51 -22.45
N LEU A 18 10.37 9.45 -22.54
CA LEU A 18 9.47 9.76 -21.43
C LEU A 18 9.78 8.95 -20.17
N ILE A 19 10.03 7.64 -20.30
CA ILE A 19 10.30 6.77 -19.15
C ILE A 19 11.64 7.13 -18.52
N ASP A 20 12.69 7.27 -19.32
CA ASP A 20 14.04 7.61 -18.85
C ASP A 20 14.05 8.96 -18.12
N VAL A 21 13.30 9.95 -18.63
CA VAL A 21 13.14 11.24 -17.95
C VAL A 21 12.48 11.05 -16.58
N LEU A 22 11.41 10.26 -16.50
CA LEU A 22 10.66 10.07 -15.25
C LEU A 22 11.39 9.18 -14.22
N VAL A 23 12.26 8.27 -14.68
CA VAL A 23 12.98 7.31 -13.81
C VAL A 23 14.37 7.81 -13.43
N ASP A 24 15.15 8.28 -14.41
CA ASP A 24 16.58 8.55 -14.21
C ASP A 24 16.90 10.03 -14.02
N ARG A 25 16.08 10.94 -14.57
CA ARG A 25 16.34 12.39 -14.49
C ARG A 25 15.58 13.11 -13.38
N LEU A 26 14.47 12.53 -12.90
CA LEU A 26 13.71 13.08 -11.79
C LEU A 26 13.99 12.28 -10.52
N SER A 27 14.31 12.99 -9.45
CA SER A 27 14.26 12.39 -8.11
C SER A 27 12.84 11.96 -7.76
N PHE A 28 12.72 11.03 -6.82
CA PHE A 28 11.43 10.53 -6.38
C PHE A 28 10.55 11.64 -5.76
N SER A 29 11.14 12.68 -5.15
CA SER A 29 10.44 13.86 -4.66
C SER A 29 9.93 14.79 -5.77
N GLU A 30 10.69 14.94 -6.85
CA GLU A 30 10.27 15.74 -8.01
C GLU A 30 9.14 15.02 -8.77
N LEU A 31 9.27 13.69 -8.95
CA LEU A 31 8.22 12.87 -9.51
C LEU A 31 6.92 12.96 -8.69
N GLN A 32 7.01 12.88 -7.36
CA GLN A 32 5.86 13.10 -6.47
C GLN A 32 5.22 14.49 -6.70
N SER A 33 6.03 15.55 -6.79
CA SER A 33 5.51 16.91 -7.00
C SER A 33 4.81 17.05 -8.34
N LEU A 34 5.37 16.46 -9.41
CA LEU A 34 4.76 16.39 -10.72
C LEU A 34 3.42 15.63 -10.69
N LEU A 35 3.40 14.44 -10.08
CA LEU A 35 2.19 13.62 -9.97
C LEU A 35 1.09 14.30 -9.17
N LEU A 36 1.43 15.01 -8.08
CA LEU A 36 0.48 15.82 -7.32
C LEU A 36 -0.17 16.89 -8.20
N LYS A 37 0.62 17.62 -9.01
CA LYS A 37 0.08 18.62 -9.93
C LYS A 37 -0.81 18.00 -11.01
N ILE A 38 -0.38 16.87 -11.58
CA ILE A 38 -1.17 16.14 -12.58
C ILE A 38 -2.51 15.68 -11.99
N PHE A 39 -2.49 15.13 -10.77
CA PHE A 39 -3.70 14.63 -10.12
C PHE A 39 -4.66 15.77 -9.77
N GLU A 40 -4.16 16.92 -9.29
CA GLU A 40 -4.95 18.14 -9.09
C GLU A 40 -5.71 18.55 -10.38
N LEU A 41 -5.00 18.60 -11.52
CA LEU A 41 -5.60 18.98 -12.80
C LEU A 41 -6.60 17.94 -13.33
N LYS A 42 -6.35 16.64 -13.06
CA LYS A 42 -7.26 15.56 -13.45
C LYS A 42 -8.51 15.52 -12.60
N THR A 43 -8.40 15.68 -11.28
CA THR A 43 -9.56 15.64 -10.37
C THR A 43 -10.45 16.86 -10.53
N LYS A 44 -9.91 18.03 -10.90
CA LYS A 44 -10.70 19.23 -11.28
C LYS A 44 -11.70 18.99 -12.41
N LYS A 45 -11.46 17.97 -13.25
CA LYS A 45 -12.33 17.62 -14.37
C LYS A 45 -13.35 16.52 -14.02
N LYS A 46 -13.33 16.01 -12.78
CA LYS A 46 -14.26 14.97 -12.34
C LYS A 46 -15.54 15.56 -11.78
N SER A 47 -16.64 14.88 -12.07
CA SER A 47 -17.95 15.10 -11.48
C SER A 47 -18.25 14.07 -10.39
N SER A 48 -19.28 14.31 -9.58
CA SER A 48 -19.75 13.31 -8.59
C SER A 48 -20.22 12.01 -9.25
N ASN A 49 -20.76 12.07 -10.46
CA ASN A 49 -21.16 10.88 -11.22
C ASN A 49 -19.94 10.03 -11.62
N ASP A 50 -18.83 10.67 -12.01
CA ASP A 50 -17.59 9.95 -12.30
C ASP A 50 -17.08 9.23 -11.05
N ILE A 51 -17.13 9.90 -9.89
CA ILE A 51 -16.72 9.31 -8.62
C ILE A 51 -17.63 8.13 -8.23
N LEU A 52 -18.94 8.24 -8.40
CA LEU A 52 -19.85 7.13 -8.11
C LEU A 52 -19.60 5.93 -9.03
N SER A 53 -19.40 6.18 -10.33
CA SER A 53 -19.06 5.14 -11.31
C SER A 53 -17.74 4.43 -10.98
N GLU A 54 -16.73 5.19 -10.56
CA GLU A 54 -15.46 4.64 -10.09
C GLU A 54 -15.63 3.85 -8.79
N TYR A 55 -16.40 4.36 -7.83
CA TYR A 55 -16.71 3.63 -6.59
C TYR A 55 -17.43 2.31 -6.88
N GLN A 56 -18.32 2.29 -7.87
CA GLN A 56 -19.06 1.10 -8.28
C GLN A 56 -18.16 0.04 -8.94
N SER A 57 -17.19 0.44 -9.74
CA SER A 57 -16.35 -0.48 -10.53
C SER A 57 -15.02 -0.86 -9.86
N ASN A 58 -14.52 -0.06 -8.93
CA ASN A 58 -13.22 -0.27 -8.30
C ASN A 58 -13.32 -1.22 -7.09
N ARG A 59 -12.67 -2.38 -7.18
CA ARG A 59 -12.62 -3.38 -6.09
C ARG A 59 -11.87 -2.91 -4.83
N PHE A 60 -10.94 -1.96 -4.96
CA PHE A 60 -10.13 -1.46 -3.84
C PHE A 60 -10.84 -0.44 -2.96
N VAL A 61 -12.09 -0.08 -3.24
CA VAL A 61 -12.82 0.91 -2.43
C VAL A 61 -14.15 0.37 -1.91
N LYS A 62 -14.34 -0.95 -2.01
CA LYS A 62 -15.54 -1.61 -1.51
C LYS A 62 -15.46 -1.79 0.01
N PRO A 63 -16.60 -1.65 0.71
CA PRO A 63 -16.66 -2.04 2.12
C PRO A 63 -16.40 -3.54 2.25
N SER A 64 -15.86 -3.94 3.39
CA SER A 64 -15.79 -5.35 3.77
C SER A 64 -17.17 -5.83 4.21
N ASP A 65 -17.55 -7.06 3.86
CA ASP A 65 -18.81 -7.68 4.30
C ASP A 65 -18.79 -8.12 5.77
N ILE A 66 -17.64 -7.98 6.45
CA ILE A 66 -17.47 -8.37 7.86
C ILE A 66 -18.11 -7.33 8.78
N ASN A 67 -18.98 -7.80 9.68
CA ASN A 67 -19.54 -6.94 10.74
C ASN A 67 -18.41 -6.39 11.64
N PRO A 68 -18.29 -5.06 11.79
CA PRO A 68 -17.20 -4.45 12.54
C PRO A 68 -17.22 -4.81 14.04
N VAL A 69 -18.39 -5.00 14.64
CA VAL A 69 -18.51 -5.39 16.07
C VAL A 69 -17.95 -6.80 16.27
N ILE A 70 -18.26 -7.73 15.37
CA ILE A 70 -17.75 -9.10 15.43
C ILE A 70 -16.22 -9.10 15.30
N LEU A 71 -15.68 -8.34 14.33
CA LEU A 71 -14.23 -8.25 14.14
C LEU A 71 -13.53 -7.69 15.38
N ARG A 72 -14.02 -6.58 15.96
CA ARG A 72 -13.40 -6.00 17.16
C ARG A 72 -13.45 -6.92 18.37
N ASN A 73 -14.56 -7.63 18.58
CA ASN A 73 -14.65 -8.63 19.66
C ASN A 73 -13.66 -9.78 19.47
N LEU A 74 -13.44 -10.23 18.23
CA LEU A 74 -12.44 -11.24 17.91
C LEU A 74 -11.02 -10.73 18.21
N GLU A 75 -10.68 -9.52 17.75
CA GLU A 75 -9.36 -8.91 17.98
C GLU A 75 -9.07 -8.76 19.47
N LEU A 76 -10.02 -8.24 20.26
CA LEU A 76 -9.87 -8.12 21.71
C LEU A 76 -9.63 -9.48 22.37
N LYS A 77 -10.35 -10.52 21.93
CA LYS A 77 -10.16 -11.87 22.44
C LYS A 77 -8.77 -12.42 22.09
N ILE A 78 -8.30 -12.20 20.86
CA ILE A 78 -6.94 -12.60 20.44
C ILE A 78 -5.90 -11.89 21.30
N PHE A 79 -6.02 -10.58 21.50
CA PHE A 79 -5.09 -9.82 22.34
C PHE A 79 -5.10 -10.27 23.81
N SER A 80 -6.23 -10.70 24.34
CA SER A 80 -6.31 -11.25 25.71
C SER A 80 -5.55 -12.57 25.91
N LEU A 81 -5.24 -13.29 24.83
CA LEU A 81 -4.48 -14.55 24.86
C LEU A 81 -2.99 -14.35 24.59
N LEU A 82 -2.57 -13.11 24.32
CA LEU A 82 -1.19 -12.81 23.96
C LEU A 82 -0.28 -12.91 25.19
N PRO A 83 0.94 -13.47 25.07
CA PRO A 83 1.91 -13.45 26.15
C PRO A 83 2.22 -12.00 26.58
N SER A 84 2.42 -11.79 27.87
CA SER A 84 2.56 -10.44 28.46
C SER A 84 3.81 -9.68 28.01
N ASP A 85 4.75 -10.35 27.36
CA ASP A 85 5.99 -9.76 26.85
C ASP A 85 5.88 -9.28 25.39
N PHE A 86 4.71 -9.41 24.75
CA PHE A 86 4.41 -8.74 23.49
C PHE A 86 3.81 -7.36 23.73
N GLU A 87 4.35 -6.36 23.05
CA GLU A 87 3.77 -5.03 22.99
C GLU A 87 2.76 -4.94 21.85
N LEU A 88 1.54 -4.51 22.17
CA LEU A 88 0.50 -4.20 21.20
C LEU A 88 0.75 -2.81 20.60
N ILE A 89 0.82 -2.73 19.28
CA ILE A 89 0.94 -1.46 18.56
C ILE A 89 -0.08 -1.36 17.43
N GLU A 90 -0.60 -0.16 17.22
CA GLU A 90 -1.39 0.19 16.06
C GLU A 90 -0.46 0.69 14.95
N LEU A 91 -0.58 0.10 13.78
CA LEU A 91 0.27 0.42 12.64
C LEU A 91 -0.40 1.42 11.71
N SER A 92 0.43 2.21 11.03
CA SER A 92 -0.03 3.08 9.95
C SER A 92 -0.65 2.26 8.81
N PRO A 93 -1.75 2.74 8.16
CA PRO A 93 -2.28 2.12 6.95
C PRO A 93 -1.34 2.24 5.74
N LEU A 94 -0.29 3.06 5.86
CA LEU A 94 0.73 3.30 4.86
C LEU A 94 2.12 2.90 5.35
N THR A 95 2.96 2.44 4.44
CA THR A 95 4.37 2.13 4.65
C THR A 95 5.21 2.76 3.51
N PRO A 96 6.54 2.97 3.65
CA PRO A 96 7.35 3.48 2.55
C PRO A 96 7.18 2.65 1.26
N ILE A 97 7.23 3.30 0.10
CA ILE A 97 7.16 2.59 -1.18
C ILE A 97 8.22 1.48 -1.24
N GLY A 98 7.89 0.34 -1.84
CA GLY A 98 8.84 -0.75 -1.98
C GLY A 98 9.04 -1.59 -0.72
N THR A 99 8.33 -1.30 0.37
CA THR A 99 8.40 -2.11 1.60
C THR A 99 8.13 -3.58 1.27
N ALA A 100 7.04 -3.88 0.56
CA ALA A 100 6.71 -5.25 0.21
C ALA A 100 7.71 -5.86 -0.79
N SER A 101 8.14 -5.12 -1.81
CA SER A 101 9.00 -5.68 -2.87
C SER A 101 10.47 -5.80 -2.52
N VAL A 102 10.96 -4.99 -1.59
CA VAL A 102 12.35 -5.02 -1.14
C VAL A 102 12.51 -6.02 0.01
N LEU A 103 11.53 -6.12 0.91
CA LEU A 103 11.63 -7.02 2.07
C LEU A 103 11.12 -8.44 1.80
N THR A 104 10.39 -8.66 0.70
CA THR A 104 9.81 -9.97 0.35
C THR A 104 9.95 -10.27 -1.14
N THR A 105 9.42 -11.40 -1.60
CA THR A 105 9.36 -11.78 -3.03
C THR A 105 8.17 -11.17 -3.79
N THR A 106 7.39 -10.30 -3.14
CA THR A 106 6.19 -9.67 -3.73
C THR A 106 6.56 -8.62 -4.77
N HIS A 107 6.13 -8.77 -6.03
CA HIS A 107 6.33 -7.70 -7.01
C HIS A 107 5.56 -6.43 -6.60
N GLN A 108 6.17 -5.24 -6.72
CA GLN A 108 5.53 -3.92 -6.49
C GLN A 108 4.14 -3.76 -7.14
N ASN A 109 3.90 -4.35 -8.31
CA ASN A 109 2.62 -4.28 -9.01
C ASN A 109 1.48 -5.05 -8.31
N ASN A 110 1.79 -5.86 -7.31
CA ASN A 110 0.84 -6.57 -6.47
C ASN A 110 0.48 -5.77 -5.20
N VAL A 111 0.98 -4.54 -5.07
CA VAL A 111 0.75 -3.63 -3.95
C VAL A 111 0.27 -2.29 -4.48
N ILE A 112 -0.56 -1.59 -3.69
CA ILE A 112 -1.12 -0.30 -4.10
C ILE A 112 -0.15 0.82 -3.73
N SER A 113 0.68 1.22 -4.70
CA SER A 113 1.53 2.40 -4.60
C SER A 113 0.70 3.69 -4.58
N THR A 114 1.11 4.67 -3.78
CA THR A 114 0.52 6.00 -3.77
C THR A 114 1.44 7.00 -4.46
N ILE A 115 0.89 8.15 -4.86
CA ILE A 115 1.67 9.24 -5.46
C ILE A 115 2.57 9.98 -4.44
N ARG A 116 2.47 9.66 -3.15
CA ARG A 116 3.25 10.30 -2.06
C ARG A 116 4.34 9.37 -1.55
N ASN A 117 5.01 8.66 -2.44
CA ASN A 117 6.20 7.86 -2.14
C ASN A 117 6.00 6.84 -1.01
N THR A 118 4.77 6.36 -0.87
CA THR A 118 4.32 5.36 0.09
C THR A 118 3.52 4.30 -0.66
N GLU A 119 3.24 3.20 0.01
CA GLU A 119 2.28 2.20 -0.43
C GLU A 119 1.30 1.87 0.68
N VAL A 120 0.10 1.45 0.30
CA VAL A 120 -0.88 0.92 1.26
C VAL A 120 -0.31 -0.36 1.85
N ALA A 121 -0.41 -0.50 3.18
CA ALA A 121 0.04 -1.67 3.91
C ALA A 121 -0.56 -2.93 3.29
N ALA A 122 0.28 -3.68 2.58
CA ALA A 122 -0.12 -4.99 2.06
C ALA A 122 0.15 -6.06 3.10
N ASP A 123 1.21 -5.97 3.91
CA ASP A 123 1.61 -6.99 4.88
C ASP A 123 2.04 -6.40 6.22
N THR A 124 1.34 -6.74 7.30
CA THR A 124 1.65 -6.31 8.67
C THR A 124 3.06 -6.74 9.08
N THR A 125 3.52 -7.92 8.66
CA THR A 125 4.80 -8.50 9.08
C THR A 125 5.98 -7.65 8.64
N ASN A 126 5.91 -7.10 7.43
CA ASN A 126 6.97 -6.23 6.90
C ASN A 126 7.11 -4.95 7.73
N ILE A 127 5.98 -4.38 8.15
CA ILE A 127 5.94 -3.14 8.93
C ILE A 127 6.42 -3.41 10.37
N LEU A 128 5.98 -4.51 10.98
CA LEU A 128 6.48 -4.97 12.29
C LEU A 128 8.00 -5.24 12.25
N ALA A 129 8.50 -5.85 11.17
CA ALA A 129 9.94 -6.09 11.00
C ALA A 129 10.74 -4.78 10.92
N LEU A 130 10.25 -3.78 10.19
CA LEU A 130 10.85 -2.45 10.14
C LEU A 130 10.87 -1.78 11.52
N GLU A 131 9.76 -1.81 12.24
CA GLU A 131 9.68 -1.22 13.59
C GLU A 131 10.61 -1.95 14.58
N CYS A 132 10.67 -3.29 14.50
CA CYS A 132 11.62 -4.07 15.29
C CYS A 132 13.08 -3.70 14.98
N ALA A 133 13.42 -3.52 13.70
CA ALA A 133 14.77 -3.13 13.28
C ALA A 133 15.14 -1.72 13.77
N LYS A 134 14.22 -0.77 13.66
CA LYS A 134 14.37 0.60 14.19
C LYS A 134 14.65 0.58 15.69
N ARG A 135 13.80 -0.10 16.49
CA ARG A 135 13.95 -0.16 17.95
C ARG A 135 15.25 -0.82 18.39
N ARG A 136 15.65 -1.93 17.75
CA ARG A 136 16.96 -2.56 18.04
C ARG A 136 18.13 -1.61 17.77
N LYS A 137 18.05 -0.82 16.70
CA LYS A 137 19.06 0.19 16.36
C LYS A 137 19.10 1.31 17.41
N GLU A 138 17.95 1.82 17.84
CA GLU A 138 17.84 2.89 18.85
C GLU A 138 18.34 2.46 20.23
N TRP A 139 18.04 1.22 20.63
CA TRP A 139 18.45 0.68 21.93
C TRP A 139 19.89 0.17 21.97
N LEU A 140 20.61 0.18 20.84
CA LEU A 140 21.95 -0.39 20.69
C LEU A 140 22.04 -1.81 21.28
N THR A 141 21.01 -2.63 21.04
CA THR A 141 20.83 -3.92 21.70
C THR A 141 20.46 -5.03 20.73
N SER A 142 20.87 -6.25 21.05
CA SER A 142 20.42 -7.47 20.39
C SER A 142 19.16 -8.07 21.01
N LYS A 143 18.56 -7.41 22.01
CA LYS A 143 17.32 -7.89 22.65
C LYS A 143 16.23 -8.12 21.61
N THR A 144 15.50 -9.22 21.80
CA THR A 144 14.32 -9.54 21.01
C THR A 144 13.24 -8.48 21.24
N VAL A 145 12.77 -7.87 20.17
CA VAL A 145 11.58 -7.00 20.18
C VAL A 145 10.39 -7.88 19.81
N LYS A 146 9.36 -7.91 20.67
CA LYS A 146 8.14 -8.70 20.47
C LYS A 146 6.97 -7.75 20.29
N LEU A 147 6.52 -7.59 19.06
CA LEU A 147 5.44 -6.68 18.69
C LEU A 147 4.25 -7.49 18.16
N CYS A 148 3.05 -6.99 18.43
CA CYS A 148 1.80 -7.52 17.88
C CYS A 148 0.93 -6.38 17.38
N SER A 149 0.18 -6.63 16.31
CA SER A 149 -0.77 -5.67 15.75
C SER A 149 -1.91 -6.42 15.07
N SER A 150 -3.09 -5.79 15.00
CA SER A 150 -4.18 -6.19 14.10
C SER A 150 -4.47 -5.05 13.16
N GLN A 151 -4.39 -5.30 11.85
CA GLN A 151 -4.56 -4.25 10.85
C GLN A 151 -5.29 -4.80 9.62
N ARG A 152 -6.17 -3.97 9.04
CA ARG A 152 -6.69 -4.20 7.69
C ARG A 152 -5.59 -3.93 6.67
N LEU A 153 -5.49 -4.81 5.68
CA LEU A 153 -4.46 -4.77 4.64
C LEU A 153 -5.11 -4.71 3.27
N THR A 154 -4.43 -4.11 2.29
CA THR A 154 -4.91 -4.12 0.90
C THR A 154 -4.00 -4.96 0.02
N ARG A 155 -4.54 -6.03 -0.59
CA ARG A 155 -3.79 -6.93 -1.48
C ARG A 155 -4.12 -6.63 -2.95
N GLY A 156 -3.11 -6.20 -3.69
CA GLY A 156 -3.23 -5.89 -5.12
C GLY A 156 -3.29 -7.13 -6.01
N GLN A 157 -2.72 -8.26 -5.59
CA GLN A 157 -2.78 -9.51 -6.35
C GLN A 157 -4.22 -10.02 -6.46
N PRO A 158 -4.72 -10.32 -7.67
CA PRO A 158 -6.01 -11.00 -7.83
C PRO A 158 -5.85 -12.49 -7.52
N PHE A 159 -6.83 -13.06 -6.82
CA PHE A 159 -6.96 -14.51 -6.65
C PHE A 159 -8.33 -14.96 -7.16
N GLU A 160 -8.36 -16.12 -7.82
CA GLU A 160 -9.60 -16.75 -8.27
C GLU A 160 -10.25 -17.53 -7.12
N ASP A 161 -10.56 -16.82 -6.03
CA ASP A 161 -11.28 -17.35 -4.89
C ASP A 161 -12.50 -16.46 -4.61
N LYS A 162 -13.67 -17.09 -4.44
CA LYS A 162 -14.94 -16.39 -4.17
C LYS A 162 -14.94 -15.68 -2.81
N ASN A 163 -14.08 -16.11 -1.89
CA ASN A 163 -13.90 -15.49 -0.58
C ASN A 163 -12.75 -14.47 -0.56
N PHE A 164 -12.03 -14.29 -1.68
CA PHE A 164 -10.98 -13.29 -1.76
C PHE A 164 -11.57 -11.88 -1.89
N SER A 165 -11.21 -11.02 -0.94
CA SER A 165 -11.44 -9.59 -0.98
C SER A 165 -10.09 -8.88 -1.13
N ALA A 166 -10.10 -7.70 -1.77
CA ALA A 166 -8.92 -6.85 -1.82
C ALA A 166 -8.51 -6.30 -0.43
N HIS A 167 -9.41 -6.39 0.56
CA HIS A 167 -9.29 -5.92 1.96
C HIS A 167 -9.81 -6.92 3.00
#